data_AF-A0A800BYJ0-F1
#
_entry.id   AF-A0A800BYJ0-F1
#
_cell.length_a   1.000
_cell.length_b   1.000
_cell.length_c   1.000
_cell.angle_alpha   90.00
_cell.angle_beta   90.00
_cell.angle_gamma   90.00
#
_symmetry.space_group_name_H-M   'P 1'
#
loop_
_entity.id
_entity.type
_entity.pdbx_description
1 polymer ?
#
loop_
_entity_poly.entity_id
_entity_poly.type
_entity_poly.pdbx_seq_one_letter_code
_entity_poly.pdbx_strand_id
1 'polypeptide(L)' 'MVLSRIDPDQEVTLIDITGGRGIRSKLYSMGLVPGVSVRVLNRNGHDPLIVAVKDSRLVIGQGM' A
#
# COMPACT_ATOMS: atom_id res chain seq x y z
N MET A 1 7.56 -6.84 -6.75
CA MET A 1 6.43 -6.35 -7.58
C MET A 1 5.84 -5.11 -6.93
N VAL A 2 5.23 -4.20 -7.69
CA VAL A 2 4.56 -3.00 -7.14
C VAL A 2 3.12 -3.34 -6.74
N LEU A 3 2.61 -2.70 -5.68
CA LEU A 3 1.26 -2.93 -5.15
C LEU A 3 0.15 -2.74 -6.19
N SER A 4 0.34 -1.87 -7.18
CA SER A 4 -0.62 -1.59 -8.25
C SER A 4 -0.77 -2.70 -9.32
N ARG A 5 0.08 -3.74 -9.28
CA ARG A 5 0.05 -4.89 -10.20
C ARG A 5 -0.44 -6.18 -9.55
N ILE A 6 -0.87 -6.10 -8.29
CA ILE A 6 -1.37 -7.22 -7.51
C ILE A 6 -2.88 -7.27 -7.67
N ASP A 7 -3.42 -8.46 -7.86
CA ASP A 7 -4.86 -8.61 -8.04
C ASP A 7 -5.61 -8.32 -6.73
N PRO A 8 -6.85 -7.82 -6.80
CA PRO A 8 -7.67 -7.62 -5.61
C PRO A 8 -7.79 -8.90 -4.79
N ASP A 9 -7.90 -8.73 -3.49
CA ASP A 9 -7.96 -9.76 -2.46
C ASP A 9 -6.68 -10.59 -2.27
N GLN A 10 -5.62 -10.28 -3.01
CA GLN A 10 -4.33 -10.90 -2.80
C GLN A 10 -3.57 -10.26 -1.63
N GLU A 11 -3.06 -11.12 -0.74
CA GLU A 11 -2.19 -10.74 0.37
C GLU A 11 -0.72 -10.87 -0.03
N VAL A 12 0.06 -9.83 0.24
CA VAL A 12 1.51 -9.78 -0.03
C VAL A 12 2.27 -9.16 1.12
N THR A 13 3.54 -9.50 1.25
CA THR A 13 4.44 -8.85 2.21
C THR A 13 5.07 -7.61 1.60
N LEU A 14 5.01 -6.48 2.31
CA LEU A 14 5.71 -5.27 1.91
C LEU A 14 7.22 -5.48 2.07
N ILE A 15 7.98 -5.45 0.97
CA ILE A 15 9.43 -5.65 0.99
C ILE A 15 10.23 -4.35 1.08
N ASP A 16 9.75 -3.29 0.41
CA ASP A 16 10.36 -1.98 0.40
C ASP A 16 9.33 -0.95 -0.10
N ILE A 17 9.60 0.33 0.16
CA ILE A 17 8.85 1.48 -0.32
C ILE A 17 9.77 2.35 -1.15
N THR A 18 9.51 2.44 -2.45
CA THR A 18 10.22 3.36 -3.34
C THR A 18 9.50 4.71 -3.37
N GLY A 19 10.20 5.80 -3.02
CA GLY A 19 9.63 7.15 -3.02
C GLY A 19 10.50 8.15 -2.29
N GLY A 20 10.12 9.44 -2.35
CA GLY A 20 10.80 10.50 -1.63
C GLY A 20 10.71 10.35 -0.10
N ARG A 21 11.59 11.05 0.63
CA ARG A 21 11.67 10.99 2.10
C ARG A 21 10.33 11.30 2.79
N GLY A 22 9.59 12.28 2.27
CA GLY A 22 8.27 12.68 2.80
C GLY A 22 7.20 11.59 2.65
N ILE A 23 7.11 10.96 1.47
CA ILE A 23 6.18 9.85 1.21
C ILE A 23 6.52 8.65 2.10
N ARG A 24 7.80 8.25 2.15
CA ARG A 24 8.26 7.17 3.03
C ARG A 24 7.91 7.42 4.49
N SER A 25 8.20 8.62 5.01
CA SER A 25 7.90 8.98 6.40
C SER A 25 6.40 8.93 6.69
N LYS A 26 5.56 9.37 5.74
CA LYS A 26 4.10 9.31 5.88
C LYS A 26 3.58 7.87 5.86
N LEU A 27 4.04 7.04 4.93
CA LEU A 27 3.67 5.62 4.88
C LEU A 27 4.10 4.87 6.15
N TYR A 28 5.32 5.10 6.64
CA TYR A 28 5.79 4.56 7.92
C TYR A 28 4.92 5.00 9.10
N SER A 29 4.53 6.28 9.16
CA SER A 29 3.63 6.77 10.21
C SER A 29 2.24 6.14 10.19
N MET A 30 1.80 5.61 9.04
CA MET A 30 0.54 4.86 8.90
C MET A 30 0.70 3.36 9.16
N GLY A 31 1.90 2.88 9.49
CA GLY A 31 2.17 1.46 9.74
C GLY A 31 2.45 0.62 8.50
N LEU A 32 2.56 1.25 7.31
CA LEU A 32 3.08 0.60 6.10
C LEU A 32 4.61 0.53 6.22
N VAL A 33 5.14 -0.45 6.94
CA VAL A 33 6.58 -0.67 7.13
C VAL A 33 7.02 -2.00 6.52
N PRO A 34 8.26 -2.14 6.01
CA PRO A 34 8.72 -3.40 5.45
C PRO A 34 8.55 -4.56 6.44
N GLY A 35 8.10 -5.70 5.94
CA GLY A 35 7.79 -6.90 6.72
C GLY A 35 6.31 -7.05 7.12
N VAL A 36 5.45 -6.05 6.87
CA VAL A 36 4.00 -6.19 7.13
C VAL A 36 3.28 -6.90 5.98
N SER A 37 2.29 -7.71 6.33
CA SER A 37 1.30 -8.20 5.36
C SER A 37 0.35 -7.07 4.95
N VAL A 38 0.13 -6.99 3.65
CA VAL A 38 -0.73 -6.01 2.99
C VAL A 38 -1.65 -6.75 2.04
N ARG A 39 -2.96 -6.54 2.18
CA ARG A 39 -3.96 -7.09 1.25
C ARG A 39 -4.52 -6.01 0.36
N VAL A 40 -4.47 -6.20 -0.95
CA VAL A 40 -5.02 -5.23 -1.91
C VAL A 40 -6.53 -5.40 -1.93
N LEU A 41 -7.29 -4.36 -1.58
CA LEU A 41 -8.75 -4.44 -1.53
C LEU A 41 -9.41 -3.97 -2.82
N ASN A 42 -8.78 -3.03 -3.54
CA ASN A 42 -9.28 -2.55 -4.82
C ASN A 42 -8.11 -2.15 -5.72
N ARG A 43 -8.22 -2.50 -7.01
CA ARG A 43 -7.31 -2.14 -8.08
C ARG A 43 -8.13 -1.53 -9.22
N ASN A 44 -8.53 -0.28 -9.07
CA ASN A 44 -9.08 0.50 -10.19
C ASN A 44 -8.13 1.63 -10.52
N GLY A 45 -7.65 1.70 -11.76
CA GLY A 45 -6.67 2.70 -12.20
C GLY A 45 -7.15 4.16 -12.14
N HIS A 46 -8.45 4.39 -11.91
CA HIS A 46 -9.05 5.71 -11.68
C HIS A 46 -9.42 5.97 -10.21
N ASP A 47 -9.39 4.94 -9.37
CA ASP A 47 -9.72 5.04 -7.95
C ASP A 47 -8.44 5.07 -7.11
N PRO A 48 -8.49 5.61 -5.89
CA PRO A 48 -7.42 5.45 -4.92
C PRO A 48 -7.12 3.97 -4.66
N LEU A 49 -5.84 3.62 -4.50
CA LEU A 49 -5.44 2.26 -4.14
C LEU A 49 -5.84 2.00 -2.68
N ILE A 50 -6.73 1.04 -2.45
CA ILE A 50 -7.15 0.65 -1.11
C ILE A 50 -6.39 -0.59 -0.69
N VAL A 51 -5.66 -0.51 0.41
CA VAL A 51 -4.94 -1.64 1.00
C VAL A 51 -5.36 -1.86 2.45
N ALA A 52 -5.52 -3.11 2.85
CA ALA A 52 -5.64 -3.49 4.25
C ALA A 52 -4.25 -3.81 4.80
N VAL A 53 -3.89 -3.20 5.92
CA VAL A 53 -2.67 -3.48 6.67
C VAL A 53 -3.09 -3.83 8.08
N LYS A 54 -2.89 -5.09 8.48
CA LYS A 54 -3.44 -5.63 9.74
C LYS A 54 -4.96 -5.37 9.81
N ASP A 55 -5.43 -4.72 10.88
CA ASP A 55 -6.84 -4.41 11.11
C ASP A 55 -7.26 -3.04 10.54
N SER A 56 -6.36 -2.34 9.84
CA SER A 56 -6.61 -1.00 9.29
C SER A 56 -6.74 -1.01 7.78
N ARG A 57 -7.66 -0.18 7.25
CA ARG A 57 -7.80 0.07 5.81
C ARG A 57 -7.18 1.42 5.47
N LEU A 58 -6.21 1.41 4.58
CA LEU A 58 -5.49 2.59 4.11
C LEU A 58 -5.88 2.90 2.68
N VAL A 59 -6.15 4.17 2.41
CA VAL A 59 -6.46 4.69 1.08
C VAL A 59 -5.25 5.49 0.62
N ILE A 60 -4.62 5.04 -0.46
CA ILE A 60 -3.47 5.70 -1.07
C ILE A 60 -3.96 6.44 -2.31
N GLY A 61 -3.93 7.78 -2.24
CA GLY A 61 -4.29 8.65 -3.35
C GLY A 61 -3.35 8.48 -4.54
N GLN A 62 -3.84 8.76 -5.74
CA GLN A 62 -3.03 8.72 -6.95
C GLN A 62 -1.97 9.82 -6.91
N GLY A 63 -0.72 9.47 -7.25
CA GLY A 63 0.42 10.42 -7.24
C GLY A 63 1.27 10.41 -5.95
N MET A 64 0.99 9.49 -5.02
CA MET A 64 1.91 9.12 -3.93
C MET A 64 2.91 8.05 -4.36
#